data_AF-A0A8J2NZG7-F1
#
_entry.id   AF-A0A8J2NZG7-F1
#
_cell.length_a   1.000
_cell.length_b   1.000
_cell.length_c   1.000
_cell.angle_alpha   90.00
_cell.angle_beta   90.00
_cell.angle_gamma   90.00
#
_symmetry.space_group_name_H-M   'P 1'
#
loop_
_entity.id
_entity.type
_entity.pdbx_description
1 polymer ?
#
loop_
_entity_poly.entity_id
_entity_poly.type
_entity_poly.pdbx_seq_one_letter_code
_entity_poly.pdbx_strand_id
1 'polypeptide(L)'
;MFGNREKRQKKILGRDEEEDSITYNETYHYIFRADMSNGTLDDKVTIFNVPFISISTILSRYVSLISNIPMRILESQGEGIFSRDVKVGQMMFEGMDVNKAYQPLIHLAPLGFPPEFVGDTFALFNRWNGSTHQWKIKAGVKDSSTIGNIMSFNGETRLSYWNHNSLPRSEQEYCNRLNGSDGTLNPPMVTRDRPLYVFNPFLCRSVHLKYSHEVTSLGINGYRFTFTKDVFSSPDKNPDNECFCGKPGGSLNQECIDGGYRLFSCHSDAPIVITKPHFAEADPKYAKNVDGIVPDAEKYASYADVEPISGMLIKANLKVQVNIE
;
A
#
# COMPACT_ATOMS: atom_id res chain seq x y z
N MET A 1 -17.73 9.81 -3.15
CA MET A 1 -16.92 8.80 -3.88
C MET A 1 -16.36 9.46 -5.12
N PHE A 2 -15.07 9.28 -5.42
CA PHE A 2 -14.41 9.83 -6.60
C PHE A 2 -13.81 8.68 -7.41
N GLY A 3 -14.29 8.51 -8.63
CA GLY A 3 -13.92 7.41 -9.53
C GLY A 3 -12.77 7.80 -10.45
N ASN A 4 -11.78 6.93 -10.58
CA ASN A 4 -10.72 7.02 -11.58
C ASN A 4 -10.69 5.72 -12.39
N ARG A 5 -10.51 5.82 -13.71
CA ARG A 5 -10.20 4.69 -14.58
C ARG A 5 -8.69 4.54 -14.66
N GLU A 6 -8.20 3.41 -14.19
CA GLU A 6 -6.81 3.02 -14.36
C GLU A 6 -6.57 2.47 -15.77
N LYS A 7 -5.49 2.91 -16.42
CA LYS A 7 -5.00 2.39 -17.69
C LYS A 7 -3.56 1.93 -17.49
N ARG A 8 -3.31 0.63 -17.68
CA ARG A 8 -1.98 0.02 -17.64
C ARG A 8 -1.47 -0.23 -19.06
N GLN A 9 -0.23 0.13 -19.33
CA GLN A 9 0.40 -0.11 -20.63
C GLN A 9 1.71 -0.90 -20.43
N LYS A 10 1.75 -2.13 -20.93
CA LYS A 10 2.94 -2.99 -20.87
C LYS A 10 3.75 -2.84 -22.16
N LYS A 11 5.03 -2.46 -22.04
CA LYS A 11 6.02 -2.46 -23.11
C LYS A 11 7.04 -3.57 -22.84
N ILE A 12 6.98 -4.65 -23.62
CA ILE A 12 7.90 -5.79 -23.49
C ILE A 12 9.32 -5.33 -23.81
N LEU A 13 10.25 -5.64 -22.93
CA LEU A 13 11.68 -5.37 -23.09
C LEU A 13 12.41 -6.59 -23.66
N GLY A 14 12.00 -7.80 -23.27
CA GLY A 14 12.59 -9.04 -23.76
C GLY A 14 11.97 -10.27 -23.14
N ARG A 15 12.28 -11.42 -23.73
CA ARG A 15 11.96 -12.76 -23.22
C ARG A 15 13.26 -13.55 -23.07
N ASP A 16 13.38 -14.26 -21.96
CA ASP A 16 14.47 -15.18 -21.69
C ASP A 16 13.92 -16.61 -21.72
N GLU A 17 14.38 -17.40 -22.70
CA GLU A 17 13.92 -18.77 -22.86
C GLU A 17 14.57 -19.75 -21.87
N GLU A 18 15.77 -19.47 -21.38
CA GLU A 18 16.45 -20.31 -20.39
C GLU A 18 15.77 -20.17 -19.04
N GLU A 19 15.51 -18.94 -18.61
CA GLU A 19 14.84 -18.64 -17.34
C GLU A 19 13.30 -18.77 -17.40
N ASP A 20 12.73 -18.97 -18.60
CA ASP A 20 11.28 -18.95 -18.85
C ASP A 20 10.63 -17.67 -18.32
N SER A 21 11.16 -16.51 -18.71
CA SER A 21 10.76 -15.22 -18.17
C SER A 21 10.47 -14.16 -19.24
N ILE A 22 9.60 -13.20 -18.90
CA ILE A 22 9.32 -12.01 -19.68
C ILE A 22 9.60 -10.79 -18.82
N THR A 23 10.36 -9.84 -19.38
CA THR A 23 10.64 -8.54 -18.76
C THR A 23 9.87 -7.47 -19.52
N TYR A 24 9.15 -6.61 -18.81
CA TYR A 24 8.41 -5.48 -19.40
C TYR A 24 8.42 -4.27 -18.48
N ASN A 25 8.25 -3.09 -19.08
CA ASN A 25 7.91 -1.88 -18.36
C ASN A 25 6.39 -1.72 -18.37
N GLU A 26 5.79 -1.46 -17.22
CA GLU A 26 4.38 -1.14 -17.09
C GLU A 26 4.20 0.31 -16.65
N THR A 27 3.48 1.08 -17.47
CA THR A 27 3.13 2.47 -17.18
C THR A 27 1.69 2.55 -16.68
N TYR A 28 1.49 3.26 -15.57
CA TYR A 28 0.17 3.43 -14.92
C TYR A 28 -0.40 4.81 -15.19
N HIS A 29 -1.65 4.91 -15.60
CA HIS A 29 -2.37 6.17 -15.75
C HIS A 29 -3.69 6.14 -15.00
N TYR A 30 -4.00 7.21 -14.27
CA TYR A 30 -5.25 7.37 -13.56
C TYR A 30 -6.04 8.51 -14.20
N ILE A 31 -7.19 8.17 -14.78
CA ILE A 31 -8.02 9.11 -15.54
C ILE A 31 -9.32 9.33 -14.77
N PHE A 32 -9.54 10.55 -14.30
CA PHE A 32 -10.75 10.90 -13.55
C PHE A 32 -12.02 10.64 -14.35
N ARG A 33 -13.04 10.09 -13.67
CA ARG A 33 -14.35 9.76 -14.23
C ARG A 33 -15.42 10.52 -13.48
N ALA A 34 -15.74 11.71 -13.98
CA ALA A 34 -16.79 12.56 -13.43
C ALA A 34 -18.15 11.85 -13.40
N ASP A 35 -18.45 11.03 -14.42
CA ASP A 35 -19.68 10.24 -14.54
C ASP A 35 -19.80 9.10 -13.51
N MET A 36 -18.70 8.76 -12.84
CA MET A 36 -18.63 7.74 -11.78
C MET A 36 -18.28 8.36 -10.41
N SER A 37 -18.44 9.67 -10.27
CA SER A 37 -18.07 10.44 -9.07
C SER A 37 -19.25 11.24 -8.54
N ASN A 38 -19.29 11.44 -7.23
CA ASN A 38 -20.32 12.25 -6.57
C ASN A 38 -19.95 13.75 -6.52
N GLY A 39 -18.88 14.16 -7.20
CA GLY A 39 -18.26 15.46 -7.03
C GLY A 39 -17.15 15.71 -8.04
N THR A 40 -16.46 16.84 -7.90
CA THR A 40 -15.39 17.27 -8.80
C THR A 40 -14.02 17.23 -8.13
N LEU A 41 -12.95 17.30 -8.93
CA LEU A 41 -11.60 17.42 -8.39
C LEU A 41 -11.35 18.75 -7.65
N ASP A 42 -12.21 19.76 -7.88
CA ASP A 42 -12.16 21.05 -7.22
C ASP A 42 -12.91 21.09 -5.87
N ASP A 43 -13.63 20.02 -5.53
CA ASP A 43 -14.30 19.89 -4.24
C ASP A 43 -13.26 19.99 -3.12
N LYS A 44 -13.61 20.74 -2.07
CA LYS A 44 -12.69 21.05 -0.97
C LYS A 44 -12.95 20.14 0.22
N VAL A 45 -11.88 19.61 0.79
CA VAL A 45 -11.88 18.75 1.97
C VAL A 45 -10.90 19.26 3.02
N THR A 46 -11.17 18.94 4.28
CA THR A 46 -10.18 19.08 5.36
C THR A 46 -9.60 17.71 5.64
N ILE A 47 -8.27 17.61 5.63
CA ILE A 47 -7.53 16.36 5.78
C ILE A 47 -6.43 16.50 6.81
N PHE A 48 -5.89 15.38 7.28
CA PHE A 48 -4.65 15.38 8.03
C PHE A 48 -3.51 15.90 7.17
N ASN A 49 -2.71 16.78 7.75
CA ASN A 49 -1.49 17.28 7.14
C ASN A 49 -0.38 16.24 7.30
N VAL A 50 -0.35 15.26 6.40
CA VAL A 50 0.59 14.15 6.44
C VAL A 50 2.06 14.62 6.49
N PRO A 51 2.50 15.62 5.69
CA PRO A 51 3.85 16.16 5.80
C PRO A 51 4.17 16.70 7.20
N PHE A 52 3.27 17.51 7.79
CA PHE A 52 3.46 18.07 9.13
C PHE A 52 3.58 16.96 10.19
N ILE A 53 2.65 16.00 10.17
CA ILE A 53 2.61 14.90 11.14
C ILE A 53 3.84 14.00 10.98
N SER A 54 4.26 13.73 9.74
CA SER A 54 5.44 12.90 9.47
C SER A 54 6.72 13.53 10.00
N ILE A 55 6.94 14.83 9.74
CA ILE A 55 8.11 15.55 10.24
C ILE A 55 8.08 15.65 11.77
N SER A 56 6.92 15.94 12.35
CA SER A 56 6.75 15.97 13.80
C SER A 56 7.11 14.62 14.43
N THR A 57 6.63 13.52 13.84
CA THR A 57 6.92 12.15 14.27
C THR A 57 8.42 11.86 14.19
N ILE A 58 9.07 12.18 13.06
CA ILE A 58 10.51 11.95 12.88
C ILE A 58 11.33 12.75 13.89
N LEU A 59 11.03 14.03 14.08
CA LEU A 59 11.78 14.93 14.96
C LEU A 59 11.61 14.58 16.44
N SER A 60 10.44 14.10 16.85
CA SER A 60 10.16 13.69 18.23
C SER A 60 11.12 12.60 18.76
N ARG A 61 11.78 11.86 17.85
CA ARG A 61 12.77 10.82 18.16
C ARG A 61 14.14 11.36 18.56
N TYR A 62 14.52 12.50 17.99
CA TYR A 62 15.86 13.08 18.16
C TYR A 62 15.89 14.19 19.21
N VAL A 63 14.76 14.86 19.40
CA VAL A 63 14.69 16.06 20.24
C VAL A 63 13.82 15.77 21.46
N SER A 64 14.40 15.82 22.66
CA SER A 64 13.66 15.73 23.91
C SER A 64 12.69 16.91 24.06
N LEU A 65 11.43 16.79 23.58
CA LEU A 65 10.20 17.55 23.86
C LEU A 65 10.21 19.11 23.93
N ILE A 66 11.39 19.76 23.82
CA ILE A 66 11.59 21.15 24.27
C ILE A 66 12.23 22.04 23.20
N SER A 67 12.87 21.51 22.14
CA SER A 67 13.19 22.35 20.96
C SER A 67 12.11 22.22 19.88
N ASN A 68 10.89 22.69 20.20
CA ASN A 68 9.79 22.82 19.23
C ASN A 68 10.05 23.88 18.15
N ILE A 69 11.30 24.29 17.92
CA ILE A 69 11.66 25.34 16.96
C ILE A 69 11.19 24.97 15.54
N PRO A 70 11.48 23.76 15.02
CA PRO A 70 10.98 23.36 13.69
C PRO A 70 9.45 23.43 13.59
N MET A 71 8.74 22.95 14.61
CA MET A 71 7.27 22.95 14.62
C MET A 71 6.71 24.37 14.70
N ARG A 72 7.30 25.25 15.52
CA ARG A 72 6.93 26.67 15.60
C ARG A 72 7.15 27.41 14.29
N ILE A 73 8.20 27.06 13.54
CA ILE A 73 8.43 27.61 12.21
C ILE A 73 7.27 27.22 11.29
N LEU A 74 6.92 25.93 11.24
CA LEU A 74 5.79 25.44 10.43
C LEU A 74 4.47 26.12 10.84
N GLU A 75 4.18 26.20 12.15
CA GLU A 75 3.01 26.89 12.68
C GLU A 75 2.99 28.38 12.28
N SER A 76 4.14 29.06 12.26
CA SER A 76 4.24 30.45 11.82
C SER A 76 3.96 30.63 10.32
N GLN A 77 4.16 29.57 9.52
CA GLN A 77 3.78 29.51 8.10
C GLN A 77 2.31 29.11 7.89
N GLY A 78 1.54 28.89 8.95
CA GLY A 78 0.14 28.48 8.90
C GLY A 78 -0.07 26.97 8.78
N GLU A 79 0.99 26.17 8.92
CA GLU A 79 0.88 24.71 8.96
C GLU A 79 0.39 24.24 10.32
N GLY A 80 -0.30 23.10 10.32
CA GLY A 80 -0.75 22.43 11.53
C GLY A 80 -1.18 21.01 11.20
N ILE A 81 -1.77 20.30 12.17
CA ILE A 81 -2.19 18.90 12.01
C ILE A 81 -3.26 18.69 10.92
N PHE A 82 -3.97 19.74 10.51
CA PHE A 82 -4.98 19.70 9.46
C PHE A 82 -4.65 20.66 8.33
N SER A 83 -4.77 20.18 7.09
CA SER A 83 -4.80 20.99 5.88
C SER A 83 -6.26 21.24 5.51
N ARG A 84 -6.67 22.51 5.48
CA ARG A 84 -8.05 22.92 5.16
C ARG A 84 -8.16 23.34 3.69
N ASP A 85 -9.39 23.29 3.17
CA ASP A 85 -9.72 23.75 1.81
C ASP A 85 -8.90 23.08 0.69
N VAL A 86 -8.42 21.86 0.93
CA VAL A 86 -7.62 21.10 -0.01
C VAL A 86 -8.52 20.56 -1.12
N LYS A 87 -8.17 20.81 -2.38
CA LYS A 87 -8.88 20.22 -3.51
C LYS A 87 -8.66 18.72 -3.55
N VAL A 88 -9.70 17.96 -3.86
CA VAL A 88 -9.61 16.49 -4.03
C VAL A 88 -8.53 16.10 -5.04
N GLY A 89 -8.37 16.85 -6.14
CA GLY A 89 -7.30 16.64 -7.13
C GLY A 89 -5.90 16.73 -6.53
N GLN A 90 -5.65 17.76 -5.71
CA GLN A 90 -4.39 18.00 -5.00
C GLN A 90 -4.08 16.90 -3.98
N MET A 91 -5.08 16.51 -3.17
CA MET A 91 -4.94 15.44 -2.19
C MET A 91 -4.55 14.10 -2.87
N MET A 92 -5.16 13.80 -4.01
CA MET A 92 -5.04 12.49 -4.65
C MET A 92 -3.80 12.35 -5.53
N PHE A 93 -3.64 13.20 -6.55
CA PHE A 93 -2.62 13.02 -7.60
C PHE A 93 -1.85 14.29 -7.97
N GLU A 94 -2.48 15.46 -7.98
CA GLU A 94 -1.84 16.71 -8.44
C GLU A 94 -0.79 17.22 -7.47
N GLY A 95 -0.97 16.95 -6.18
CA GLY A 95 -0.07 17.35 -5.12
C GLY A 95 -0.38 18.74 -4.53
N MET A 96 -0.23 18.83 -3.21
CA MET A 96 -0.22 20.07 -2.46
C MET A 96 1.20 20.62 -2.41
N ASP A 97 1.39 21.92 -2.66
CA ASP A 97 2.69 22.58 -2.51
C ASP A 97 3.08 22.59 -1.03
N VAL A 98 4.10 21.80 -0.69
CA VAL A 98 4.71 21.74 0.65
C VAL A 98 6.05 22.45 0.67
N ASN A 99 6.54 22.95 -0.46
CA ASN A 99 7.89 23.46 -0.55
C ASN A 99 8.04 24.71 0.33
N LYS A 100 7.16 25.71 0.18
CA LYS A 100 7.30 27.01 0.87
C LYS A 100 7.34 26.91 2.39
N ALA A 101 6.47 26.09 2.98
CA ALA A 101 6.40 25.97 4.43
C ALA A 101 7.58 25.16 5.00
N TYR A 102 8.12 24.22 4.22
CA TYR A 102 9.08 23.23 4.71
C TYR A 102 10.54 23.50 4.30
N GLN A 103 10.79 24.42 3.36
CA GLN A 103 12.15 24.87 3.01
C GLN A 103 13.02 25.24 4.21
N PRO A 104 12.53 25.94 5.26
CA PRO A 104 13.35 26.25 6.42
C PRO A 104 13.93 25.01 7.12
N LEU A 105 13.31 23.83 6.93
CA LEU A 105 13.70 22.56 7.54
C LEU A 105 14.57 21.68 6.62
N ILE A 106 14.93 22.14 5.41
CA ILE A 106 15.72 21.35 4.45
C ILE A 106 17.05 20.83 5.02
N HIS A 107 17.68 21.60 5.91
CA HIS A 107 18.92 21.24 6.58
C HIS A 107 18.77 20.02 7.52
N LEU A 108 17.54 19.68 7.91
CA LEU A 108 17.20 18.51 8.73
C LEU A 108 16.88 17.27 7.89
N ALA A 109 16.88 17.37 6.55
CA ALA A 109 16.64 16.23 5.66
C ALA A 109 17.52 14.98 5.97
N PRO A 110 18.81 15.11 6.38
CA PRO A 110 19.62 13.97 6.78
C PRO A 110 19.07 13.15 7.98
N LEU A 111 18.06 13.64 8.71
CA LEU A 111 17.36 12.89 9.76
C LEU A 111 16.36 11.86 9.23
N GLY A 112 16.30 11.68 7.91
CA GLY A 112 15.42 10.69 7.25
C GLY A 112 14.07 11.26 6.84
N PHE A 113 13.97 12.56 6.56
CA PHE A 113 12.74 13.13 6.01
C PHE A 113 12.46 12.56 4.60
N PRO A 114 11.19 12.21 4.30
CA PRO A 114 10.80 11.83 2.94
C PRO A 114 11.25 12.88 1.91
N PRO A 115 11.93 12.47 0.82
CA PRO A 115 12.37 13.40 -0.22
C PRO A 115 11.23 14.24 -0.80
N GLU A 116 10.00 13.72 -0.78
CA GLU A 116 8.78 14.39 -1.23
C GLU A 116 8.47 15.66 -0.43
N PHE A 117 8.89 15.72 0.83
CA PHE A 117 8.66 16.88 1.69
C PHE A 117 9.71 17.98 1.52
N VAL A 118 10.78 17.70 0.75
CA VAL A 118 11.98 18.55 0.69
C VAL A 118 12.07 19.34 -0.63
N GLY A 119 11.17 19.16 -1.61
CA GLY A 119 11.35 19.90 -2.87
C GLY A 119 10.23 19.93 -3.91
N ASP A 120 9.03 19.44 -3.62
CA ASP A 120 7.99 19.38 -4.67
C ASP A 120 6.59 19.53 -4.09
N THR A 121 5.82 18.45 -4.11
CA THR A 121 4.43 18.42 -3.69
C THR A 121 4.13 17.14 -2.92
N PHE A 122 3.08 17.15 -2.12
CA PHE A 122 2.58 15.95 -1.44
C PHE A 122 1.17 15.57 -1.94
N ALA A 123 1.00 14.31 -2.32
CA ALA A 123 -0.30 13.69 -2.63
C ALA A 123 -0.29 12.24 -2.14
N LEU A 124 -1.46 11.66 -1.86
CA LEU A 124 -1.58 10.26 -1.44
C LEU A 124 -1.05 9.28 -2.50
N PHE A 125 -1.30 9.57 -3.77
CA PHE A 125 -0.80 8.82 -4.93
C PHE A 125 0.19 9.65 -5.73
N ASN A 126 1.02 10.44 -5.05
CA ASN A 126 1.98 11.32 -5.71
C ASN A 126 2.86 10.53 -6.68
N ARG A 127 3.09 11.10 -7.87
CA ARG A 127 3.93 10.54 -8.94
C ARG A 127 3.51 9.17 -9.49
N TRP A 128 2.40 8.57 -9.03
CA TRP A 128 1.88 7.32 -9.58
C TRP A 128 1.24 7.50 -10.96
N ASN A 129 0.65 8.66 -11.22
CA ASN A 129 0.08 8.94 -12.53
C ASN A 129 1.18 9.20 -13.55
N GLY A 130 1.36 8.29 -14.50
CA GLY A 130 2.44 8.27 -15.46
C GLY A 130 3.71 7.57 -14.98
N SER A 131 3.71 6.95 -13.79
CA SER A 131 4.88 6.17 -13.34
C SER A 131 5.08 4.94 -14.21
N THR A 132 6.34 4.54 -14.37
CA THR A 132 6.71 3.32 -15.08
C THR A 132 7.55 2.44 -14.17
N HIS A 133 7.16 1.17 -14.05
CA HIS A 133 7.85 0.18 -13.24
C HIS A 133 8.26 -1.02 -14.09
N GLN A 134 9.44 -1.56 -13.83
CA GLN A 134 9.93 -2.74 -14.53
C GLN A 134 9.49 -3.99 -13.78
N TRP A 135 8.93 -4.95 -14.51
CA TRP A 135 8.54 -6.26 -14.01
C TRP A 135 9.29 -7.33 -14.76
N LYS A 136 9.82 -8.31 -14.03
CA LYS A 136 10.24 -9.60 -14.59
C LYS A 136 9.34 -10.67 -14.02
N ILE A 137 8.64 -11.41 -14.87
CA ILE A 137 7.71 -12.47 -14.45
C ILE A 137 8.05 -13.78 -15.16
N LYS A 138 7.61 -14.90 -14.58
CA LYS A 138 7.60 -16.20 -15.25
C LYS A 138 6.60 -16.21 -16.41
N ALA A 139 7.06 -16.66 -17.57
CA ALA A 139 6.25 -16.77 -18.78
C ALA A 139 5.34 -18.01 -18.76
N GLY A 140 5.72 -19.03 -17.99
CA GLY A 140 4.92 -20.26 -17.81
C GLY A 140 4.90 -21.18 -19.03
N VAL A 141 5.87 -21.06 -19.94
CA VAL A 141 5.97 -21.92 -21.13
C VAL A 141 6.56 -23.28 -20.76
N LYS A 142 7.53 -23.31 -19.84
CA LYS A 142 8.10 -24.58 -19.33
C LYS A 142 7.24 -25.19 -18.23
N ASP A 143 6.66 -24.35 -17.38
CA ASP A 143 5.79 -24.77 -16.29
C ASP A 143 4.64 -23.77 -16.10
N SER A 144 3.46 -24.16 -16.59
CA SER A 144 2.24 -23.36 -16.50
C SER A 144 1.83 -23.03 -15.06
N SER A 145 2.27 -23.81 -14.06
CA SER A 145 1.97 -23.53 -12.65
C SER A 145 2.68 -22.28 -12.10
N THR A 146 3.65 -21.75 -12.86
CA THR A 146 4.44 -20.57 -12.48
C THR A 146 4.08 -19.30 -13.23
N ILE A 147 3.17 -19.38 -14.21
CA ILE A 147 2.84 -18.23 -15.06
C ILE A 147 2.44 -17.00 -14.23
N GLY A 148 3.01 -15.85 -14.59
CA GLY A 148 2.70 -14.58 -13.91
C GLY A 148 3.41 -14.39 -12.57
N ASN A 149 4.08 -15.42 -12.03
CA ASN A 149 4.85 -15.27 -10.78
C ASN A 149 5.97 -14.24 -10.98
N ILE A 150 6.08 -13.33 -10.02
CA ILE A 150 7.05 -12.24 -10.04
C ILE A 150 8.44 -12.81 -9.73
N MET A 151 9.41 -12.49 -10.57
CA MET A 151 10.82 -12.78 -10.36
C MET A 151 11.57 -11.56 -9.83
N SER A 152 11.23 -10.37 -10.33
CA SER A 152 11.74 -9.11 -9.79
C SER A 152 10.80 -7.94 -10.08
N PHE A 153 10.87 -6.92 -9.22
CA PHE A 153 10.18 -5.64 -9.36
C PHE A 153 11.21 -4.51 -9.27
N ASN A 154 11.26 -3.66 -10.29
CA ASN A 154 12.27 -2.61 -10.45
C ASN A 154 13.72 -3.09 -10.29
N GLY A 155 14.01 -4.29 -10.81
CA GLY A 155 15.35 -4.91 -10.73
C GLY A 155 15.61 -5.69 -9.45
N GLU A 156 14.77 -5.53 -8.42
CA GLU A 156 14.95 -6.19 -7.12
C GLU A 156 14.21 -7.53 -7.08
N THR A 157 14.89 -8.60 -6.68
CA THR A 157 14.31 -9.95 -6.55
C THR A 157 13.62 -10.18 -5.20
N ARG A 158 13.79 -9.23 -4.28
CA ARG A 158 13.13 -9.15 -2.97
C ARG A 158 12.98 -7.69 -2.59
N LEU A 159 12.03 -7.39 -1.73
CA LEU A 159 11.88 -6.06 -1.14
C LEU A 159 13.03 -5.77 -0.18
N SER A 160 13.19 -4.50 0.17
CA SER A 160 14.18 -4.04 1.15
C SER A 160 13.54 -3.21 2.27
N TYR A 161 12.22 -3.33 2.43
CA TYR A 161 11.44 -2.52 3.36
C TYR A 161 11.48 -3.11 4.77
N TRP A 162 11.30 -4.42 4.91
CA TRP A 162 11.05 -5.06 6.22
C TRP A 162 12.34 -5.60 6.86
N ASN A 163 13.30 -4.71 7.07
CA ASN A 163 14.59 -5.04 7.66
C ASN A 163 14.66 -4.54 9.10
N HIS A 164 14.64 -5.48 10.05
CA HIS A 164 14.72 -5.18 11.47
C HIS A 164 15.95 -5.84 12.07
N ASN A 165 16.87 -5.05 12.61
CA ASN A 165 18.12 -5.54 13.19
C ASN A 165 17.92 -6.53 14.34
N SER A 166 16.77 -6.49 15.00
CA SER A 166 16.39 -7.37 16.09
C SER A 166 15.73 -8.70 15.66
N LEU A 167 15.41 -8.90 14.37
CA LEU A 167 14.82 -10.14 13.88
C LEU A 167 15.85 -11.06 13.22
N PRO A 168 15.66 -12.40 13.31
CA PRO A 168 16.43 -13.35 12.53
C PRO A 168 16.38 -13.03 11.03
N ARG A 169 17.50 -13.27 10.34
CA ARG A 169 17.59 -13.05 8.89
C ARG A 169 16.50 -13.81 8.11
N SER A 170 16.11 -15.00 8.54
CA SER A 170 15.07 -15.81 7.91
C SER A 170 13.70 -15.13 7.92
N GLU A 171 13.36 -14.41 8.99
CA GLU A 171 12.10 -13.68 9.11
C GLU A 171 12.12 -12.42 8.25
N GLN A 172 13.23 -11.66 8.28
CA GLN A 172 13.43 -10.53 7.38
C GLN A 172 13.35 -10.95 5.90
N GLU A 173 13.94 -12.10 5.56
CA GLU A 173 13.85 -12.66 4.21
C GLU A 173 12.43 -13.06 3.85
N TYR A 174 11.65 -13.66 4.76
CA TYR A 174 10.24 -14.00 4.52
C TYR A 174 9.40 -12.78 4.14
N CYS A 175 9.59 -11.67 4.85
CA CYS A 175 8.70 -10.51 4.75
C CYS A 175 9.01 -9.62 3.55
N ASN A 176 10.23 -9.77 3.04
CA ASN A 176 10.68 -9.15 1.82
C ASN A 176 10.48 -10.02 0.57
N ARG A 177 9.84 -11.19 0.64
CA ARG A 177 9.58 -12.01 -0.56
C ARG A 177 8.55 -11.35 -1.48
N LEU A 178 8.84 -11.40 -2.78
CA LEU A 178 7.86 -11.18 -3.84
C LEU A 178 7.18 -12.52 -4.14
N ASN A 179 6.04 -12.77 -3.50
CA ASN A 179 5.30 -14.03 -3.66
C ASN A 179 4.13 -13.84 -4.63
N GLY A 180 3.95 -14.81 -5.52
CA GLY A 180 2.82 -14.86 -6.45
C GLY A 180 2.92 -13.83 -7.58
N SER A 181 1.77 -13.34 -8.04
CA SER A 181 1.66 -12.47 -9.21
C SER A 181 1.31 -11.02 -8.85
N ASP A 182 1.11 -10.18 -9.87
CA ASP A 182 0.56 -8.82 -9.72
C ASP A 182 -0.96 -8.82 -9.46
N GLY A 183 -1.58 -9.99 -9.34
CA GLY A 183 -3.01 -10.20 -9.13
C GLY A 183 -3.86 -10.11 -10.40
N THR A 184 -3.27 -9.84 -11.57
CA THR A 184 -4.01 -9.79 -12.85
C THR A 184 -4.05 -11.14 -13.57
N LEU A 185 -3.07 -11.99 -13.29
CA LEU A 185 -2.92 -13.33 -13.85
C LEU A 185 -2.67 -14.32 -12.72
N ASN A 186 -3.31 -15.49 -12.77
CA ASN A 186 -3.02 -16.60 -11.86
C ASN A 186 -2.71 -17.85 -12.67
N PRO A 187 -1.94 -18.79 -12.11
CA PRO A 187 -1.77 -20.11 -12.70
C PRO A 187 -3.09 -20.84 -12.94
N PRO A 188 -3.20 -21.66 -14.00
CA PRO A 188 -4.38 -22.47 -14.27
C PRO A 188 -4.56 -23.58 -13.23
N MET A 189 -5.72 -24.23 -13.25
CA MET A 189 -6.07 -25.31 -12.32
C MET A 189 -6.02 -24.88 -10.85
N VAL A 190 -6.65 -23.73 -10.56
CA VAL A 190 -6.75 -23.17 -9.21
C VAL A 190 -7.58 -24.11 -8.33
N THR A 191 -7.06 -24.43 -7.16
CA THR A 191 -7.71 -25.30 -6.17
C THR A 191 -8.16 -24.54 -4.94
N ARG A 192 -9.02 -25.17 -4.12
CA ARG A 192 -9.61 -24.54 -2.92
C ARG A 192 -8.66 -24.55 -1.72
N ASP A 193 -7.66 -25.43 -1.72
CA ASP A 193 -6.70 -25.63 -0.63
C ASP A 193 -5.48 -24.70 -0.71
N ARG A 194 -5.22 -24.10 -1.88
CA ARG A 194 -4.03 -23.27 -2.10
C ARG A 194 -4.38 -21.79 -2.04
N PRO A 195 -3.64 -20.98 -1.25
CA PRO A 195 -3.80 -19.54 -1.26
C PRO A 195 -3.26 -18.91 -2.56
N LEU A 196 -3.89 -17.81 -2.98
CA LEU A 196 -3.37 -16.96 -4.06
C LEU A 196 -2.54 -15.85 -3.47
N TYR A 197 -1.25 -15.80 -3.80
CA TYR A 197 -0.37 -14.70 -3.39
C TYR A 197 -0.38 -13.58 -4.42
N VAL A 198 -0.42 -12.34 -3.93
CA VAL A 198 -0.40 -11.13 -4.74
C VAL A 198 0.56 -10.13 -4.14
N PHE A 199 1.39 -9.53 -4.97
CA PHE A 199 2.17 -8.35 -4.63
C PHE A 199 1.58 -7.12 -5.30
N ASN A 200 1.23 -6.12 -4.49
CA ASN A 200 0.88 -4.80 -4.97
C ASN A 200 1.85 -3.79 -4.33
N PRO A 201 2.57 -2.98 -5.13
CA PRO A 201 3.53 -2.01 -4.59
C PRO A 201 2.96 -1.07 -3.53
N PHE A 202 1.67 -0.70 -3.62
CA PHE A 202 0.99 0.15 -2.62
C PHE A 202 0.85 -0.50 -1.25
N LEU A 203 0.88 -1.84 -1.18
CA LEU A 203 0.79 -2.58 0.08
C LEU A 203 2.17 -2.78 0.72
N CYS A 204 3.25 -2.49 0.00
CA CYS A 204 4.65 -2.68 0.41
C CYS A 204 5.01 -4.10 0.88
N ARG A 205 4.17 -5.10 0.62
CA ARG A 205 4.44 -6.51 0.92
C ARG A 205 3.61 -7.40 0.02
N SER A 206 4.02 -8.67 -0.07
CA SER A 206 3.15 -9.71 -0.61
C SER A 206 2.06 -10.05 0.41
N VAL A 207 0.83 -10.19 -0.08
CA VAL A 207 -0.35 -10.60 0.69
C VAL A 207 -0.96 -11.84 0.04
N HIS A 208 -1.87 -12.52 0.74
CA HIS A 208 -2.48 -13.74 0.23
C HIS A 208 -3.99 -13.73 0.41
N LEU A 209 -4.69 -14.38 -0.52
CA LEU A 209 -6.12 -14.63 -0.47
C LEU A 209 -6.38 -16.13 -0.31
N LYS A 210 -7.33 -16.51 0.53
CA LYS A 210 -7.77 -17.91 0.70
C LYS A 210 -9.16 -18.10 0.12
N TYR A 211 -9.43 -19.33 -0.34
CA TYR A 211 -10.75 -19.72 -0.83
C TYR A 211 -11.82 -19.45 0.23
N SER A 212 -12.95 -18.91 -0.22
CA SER A 212 -14.13 -18.66 0.61
C SER A 212 -15.30 -19.54 0.20
N HIS A 213 -15.79 -19.38 -1.04
CA HIS A 213 -16.94 -20.12 -1.57
C HIS A 213 -16.98 -20.06 -3.10
N GLU A 214 -17.82 -20.89 -3.72
CA GLU A 214 -18.12 -20.81 -5.15
C GLU A 214 -19.05 -19.63 -5.45
N VAL A 215 -18.84 -19.00 -6.61
CA VAL A 215 -19.64 -17.85 -7.06
C VAL A 215 -19.89 -17.96 -8.56
N THR A 216 -21.01 -17.39 -9.02
CA THR A 216 -21.20 -17.09 -10.44
C THR A 216 -21.06 -15.59 -10.63
N SER A 217 -20.00 -15.16 -11.31
CA SER A 217 -19.69 -13.74 -11.53
C SER A 217 -19.69 -13.48 -13.03
N LEU A 218 -20.50 -12.49 -13.47
CA LEU A 218 -20.66 -12.17 -14.91
C LEU A 218 -21.08 -13.39 -15.77
N GLY A 219 -21.82 -14.34 -15.20
CA GLY A 219 -22.24 -15.57 -15.89
C GLY A 219 -21.18 -16.67 -15.94
N ILE A 220 -20.03 -16.48 -15.30
CA ILE A 220 -18.92 -17.44 -15.25
C ILE A 220 -18.84 -18.03 -13.83
N ASN A 221 -18.80 -19.36 -13.73
CA ASN A 221 -18.57 -20.03 -12.45
C ASN A 221 -17.12 -19.88 -12.03
N GLY A 222 -16.91 -19.51 -10.76
CA GLY A 222 -15.59 -19.25 -10.22
C GLY A 222 -15.51 -19.52 -8.73
N TYR A 223 -14.30 -19.40 -8.22
CA TYR A 223 -14.00 -19.44 -6.80
C TYR A 223 -13.74 -18.02 -6.29
N ARG A 224 -14.40 -17.65 -5.20
CA ARG A 224 -14.10 -16.41 -4.49
C ARG A 224 -12.97 -16.64 -3.51
N PHE A 225 -11.89 -15.90 -3.70
CA PHE A 225 -10.78 -15.78 -2.76
C PHE A 225 -10.87 -14.46 -2.02
N THR A 226 -10.55 -14.43 -0.72
CA THR A 226 -10.61 -13.20 0.10
C THR A 226 -9.38 -13.05 1.00
N PHE A 227 -9.06 -11.80 1.37
CA PHE A 227 -8.09 -11.54 2.43
C PHE A 227 -8.63 -12.01 3.77
N THR A 228 -8.04 -13.07 4.29
CA THR A 228 -8.34 -13.57 5.62
C THR A 228 -7.74 -12.67 6.70
N LYS A 229 -8.29 -12.76 7.92
CA LYS A 229 -7.91 -11.89 9.05
C LYS A 229 -6.40 -11.94 9.35
N ASP A 230 -5.77 -13.09 9.12
CA ASP A 230 -4.35 -13.32 9.40
C ASP A 230 -3.41 -12.42 8.58
N VAL A 231 -3.84 -11.89 7.42
CA VAL A 231 -3.04 -10.93 6.64
C VAL A 231 -2.78 -9.63 7.43
N PHE A 232 -3.74 -9.20 8.25
CA PHE A 232 -3.70 -7.94 8.98
C PHE A 232 -3.64 -8.11 10.50
N SER A 233 -3.63 -9.34 11.01
CA SER A 233 -3.62 -9.62 12.46
C SER A 233 -2.27 -9.29 13.08
N SER A 234 -2.27 -8.92 14.36
CA SER A 234 -1.02 -8.74 15.11
C SER A 234 -0.23 -10.05 15.25
N PRO A 235 1.08 -9.99 15.59
CA PRO A 235 1.90 -11.17 15.83
C PRO A 235 1.39 -12.10 16.93
N ASP A 236 0.68 -11.56 17.93
CA ASP A 236 0.02 -12.36 18.97
C ASP A 236 -0.99 -13.37 18.40
N LYS A 237 -1.62 -13.02 17.28
CA LYS A 237 -2.61 -13.86 16.57
C LYS A 237 -2.01 -14.58 15.37
N ASN A 238 -1.03 -13.97 14.71
CA ASN A 238 -0.31 -14.54 13.58
C ASN A 238 1.19 -14.20 13.68
N PRO A 239 2.02 -15.08 14.30
CA PRO A 239 3.45 -14.82 14.51
C PRO A 239 4.24 -14.52 13.23
N ASP A 240 3.77 -15.00 12.07
CA ASP A 240 4.38 -14.69 10.76
C ASP A 240 4.36 -13.19 10.45
N ASN A 241 3.53 -12.39 11.15
CA ASN A 241 3.46 -10.94 10.95
C ASN A 241 4.46 -10.13 11.78
N GLU A 242 5.31 -10.75 12.62
CA GLU A 242 6.25 -10.05 13.51
C GLU A 242 7.14 -9.03 12.75
N CYS A 243 7.70 -9.44 11.63
CA CYS A 243 8.53 -8.61 10.75
C CYS A 243 7.81 -7.47 10.02
N PHE A 244 6.48 -7.46 10.01
CA PHE A 244 5.68 -6.35 9.48
C PHE A 244 5.25 -5.40 10.61
N CYS A 245 5.58 -5.76 11.85
CA CYS A 245 5.45 -4.90 13.00
C CYS A 245 6.65 -3.98 13.15
N GLY A 246 6.41 -2.81 13.72
CA GLY A 246 7.43 -1.81 13.97
C GLY A 246 6.83 -0.41 13.95
N LYS A 247 7.68 0.57 14.20
CA LYS A 247 7.38 2.00 14.07
C LYS A 247 8.50 2.71 13.30
N PRO A 248 8.24 3.94 12.82
CA PRO A 248 9.26 4.80 12.27
C PRO A 248 10.57 4.74 13.06
N GLY A 249 11.68 4.39 12.42
CA GLY A 249 13.00 4.23 13.08
C GLY A 249 13.32 2.81 13.51
N GLY A 250 12.50 1.84 13.10
CA GLY A 250 12.85 0.41 13.13
C GLY A 250 12.72 -0.28 14.49
N SER A 251 12.18 0.40 15.52
CA SER A 251 11.96 -0.21 16.83
C SER A 251 10.80 -1.20 16.80
N LEU A 252 11.08 -2.45 17.18
CA LEU A 252 10.09 -3.52 17.38
C LEU A 252 9.51 -3.55 18.79
N ASN A 253 10.03 -2.75 19.72
CA ASN A 253 9.66 -2.82 21.15
C ASN A 253 8.28 -2.19 21.46
N GLN A 254 7.37 -2.11 20.48
CA GLN A 254 6.06 -1.45 20.65
C GLN A 254 4.92 -2.24 20.02
N GLU A 255 3.71 -1.97 20.51
CA GLU A 255 2.47 -2.65 20.15
C GLU A 255 2.21 -2.61 18.63
N CYS A 256 2.07 -3.80 18.06
CA CYS A 256 1.64 -4.02 16.69
C CYS A 256 0.16 -3.68 16.54
N ILE A 257 -0.24 -3.22 15.35
CA ILE A 257 -1.64 -2.91 15.07
C ILE A 257 -2.35 -4.21 14.74
N ASP A 258 -3.40 -4.54 15.49
CA ASP A 258 -4.24 -5.68 15.18
C ASP A 258 -5.38 -5.27 14.22
N GLY A 259 -5.34 -5.79 13.00
CA GLY A 259 -6.21 -5.40 11.88
C GLY A 259 -5.60 -4.36 10.94
N GLY A 260 -4.28 -4.18 10.98
CA GLY A 260 -3.54 -3.29 10.09
C GLY A 260 -2.03 -3.44 10.22
N TYR A 261 -1.29 -2.64 9.45
CA TYR A 261 0.16 -2.54 9.61
C TYR A 261 0.65 -1.16 9.16
N ARG A 262 1.82 -0.76 9.66
CA ARG A 262 2.43 0.55 9.37
C ARG A 262 3.28 0.45 8.11
N LEU A 263 3.24 1.46 7.25
CA LEU A 263 4.02 1.52 6.01
C LEU A 263 5.30 2.37 6.11
N PHE A 264 5.74 2.70 7.32
CA PHE A 264 6.90 3.55 7.57
C PHE A 264 8.16 3.08 6.82
N SER A 265 8.33 1.77 6.67
CA SER A 265 9.48 1.13 6.03
C SER A 265 9.60 1.40 4.52
N CYS A 266 8.50 1.67 3.83
CA CYS A 266 8.47 1.96 2.39
C CYS A 266 8.08 3.41 2.07
N HIS A 267 7.69 4.20 3.08
CA HIS A 267 7.32 5.61 2.96
C HIS A 267 8.19 6.52 3.83
N SER A 268 9.49 6.24 3.90
CA SER A 268 10.49 7.12 4.54
C SER A 268 10.09 7.57 5.95
N ASP A 269 9.72 6.60 6.80
CA ASP A 269 9.31 6.82 8.18
C ASP A 269 7.99 7.60 8.39
N ALA A 270 7.21 7.85 7.34
CA ALA A 270 5.88 8.45 7.49
C ALA A 270 4.96 7.53 8.32
N PRO A 271 4.17 8.07 9.28
CA PRO A 271 3.30 7.29 10.18
C PRO A 271 2.01 6.85 9.48
N ILE A 272 2.13 6.23 8.31
CA ILE A 272 1.01 5.75 7.51
C ILE A 272 0.63 4.35 7.97
N VAL A 273 -0.65 4.09 8.17
CA VAL A 273 -1.21 2.78 8.54
C VAL A 273 -2.22 2.33 7.50
N ILE A 274 -2.08 1.09 7.03
CA ILE A 274 -3.10 0.43 6.21
C ILE A 274 -3.97 -0.47 7.06
N THR A 275 -5.28 -0.32 6.90
CA THR A 275 -6.31 -1.17 7.51
C THR A 275 -7.35 -1.57 6.45
N LYS A 276 -8.29 -2.45 6.81
CA LYS A 276 -9.53 -2.57 6.05
C LYS A 276 -10.41 -1.33 6.31
N PRO A 277 -11.22 -0.89 5.33
CA PRO A 277 -12.09 0.27 5.52
C PRO A 277 -12.96 0.17 6.76
N HIS A 278 -13.17 1.33 7.40
CA HIS A 278 -13.90 1.46 8.65
C HIS A 278 -13.35 0.58 9.78
N PHE A 279 -12.05 0.27 9.76
CA PHE A 279 -11.40 -0.64 10.71
C PHE A 279 -12.09 -2.02 10.78
N ALA A 280 -12.66 -2.48 9.66
CA ALA A 280 -13.31 -3.78 9.60
C ALA A 280 -12.32 -4.88 10.01
N GLU A 281 -12.73 -5.70 10.98
CA GLU A 281 -11.91 -6.80 11.54
C GLU A 281 -10.63 -6.38 12.28
N ALA A 282 -10.46 -5.09 12.59
CA ALA A 282 -9.44 -4.60 13.49
C ALA A 282 -9.90 -4.59 14.96
N ASP A 283 -8.97 -4.33 15.89
CA ASP A 283 -9.33 -4.13 17.30
C ASP A 283 -10.40 -3.02 17.42
N PRO A 284 -11.56 -3.30 18.08
CA PRO A 284 -12.63 -2.34 18.24
C PRO A 284 -12.21 -1.00 18.85
N LYS A 285 -11.09 -0.94 19.59
CA LYS A 285 -10.55 0.32 20.12
C LYS A 285 -10.27 1.36 19.03
N TYR A 286 -9.90 0.95 17.83
CA TYR A 286 -9.61 1.88 16.73
C TYR A 286 -10.88 2.53 16.19
N ALA A 287 -11.94 1.75 15.97
CA ALA A 287 -13.23 2.29 15.50
C ALA A 287 -13.92 3.17 16.54
N LYS A 288 -13.80 2.86 17.84
CA LYS A 288 -14.44 3.62 18.93
C LYS A 288 -13.91 5.05 19.10
N ASN A 289 -12.71 5.34 18.60
CA ASN A 289 -12.07 6.65 18.74
C ASN A 289 -12.36 7.59 17.56
N VAL A 290 -13.17 7.18 16.59
CA VAL A 290 -13.47 7.97 15.38
C VAL A 290 -14.97 7.94 15.08
N ASP A 291 -15.60 9.10 15.16
CA ASP A 291 -17.01 9.25 14.81
C ASP A 291 -17.26 8.98 13.31
N GLY A 292 -18.41 8.37 13.01
CA GLY A 292 -18.82 8.06 11.63
C GLY A 292 -18.23 6.76 11.06
N ILE A 293 -17.45 6.02 11.83
CA ILE A 293 -16.92 4.73 11.43
C ILE A 293 -17.87 3.59 11.83
N VAL A 294 -18.32 2.79 10.85
CA VAL A 294 -19.16 1.62 11.05
C VAL A 294 -18.44 0.39 10.48
N PRO A 295 -17.75 -0.42 11.30
CA PRO A 295 -17.06 -1.61 10.84
C PRO A 295 -18.03 -2.64 10.25
N ASP A 296 -17.70 -3.19 9.08
CA ASP A 296 -18.49 -4.23 8.41
C ASP A 296 -17.56 -5.14 7.59
N ALA A 297 -17.41 -6.39 8.05
CA ALA A 297 -16.45 -7.33 7.48
C ALA A 297 -16.80 -7.72 6.03
N GLU A 298 -18.09 -7.92 5.71
CA GLU A 298 -18.52 -8.35 4.38
C GLU A 298 -18.50 -7.18 3.40
N LYS A 299 -19.02 -6.02 3.81
CA LYS A 299 -19.06 -4.81 2.99
C LYS A 299 -17.67 -4.32 2.63
N TYR A 300 -16.70 -4.45 3.53
CA TYR A 300 -15.32 -3.98 3.32
C TYR A 300 -14.33 -5.09 3.00
N ALA A 301 -14.80 -6.32 2.74
CA ALA A 301 -13.95 -7.40 2.27
C ALA A 301 -13.31 -7.06 0.91
N SER A 302 -12.03 -7.41 0.80
CA SER A 302 -11.33 -7.52 -0.49
C SER A 302 -11.46 -8.95 -1.00
N TYR A 303 -11.68 -9.12 -2.31
CA TYR A 303 -11.84 -10.42 -2.93
C TYR A 303 -11.37 -10.47 -4.37
N ALA A 304 -11.12 -11.68 -4.86
CA ALA A 304 -10.91 -12.02 -6.25
C ALA A 304 -11.79 -13.23 -6.61
N ASP A 305 -12.63 -13.09 -7.63
CA ASP A 305 -13.39 -14.16 -8.24
C ASP A 305 -12.55 -14.69 -9.41
N VAL A 306 -12.15 -15.95 -9.34
CA VAL A 306 -11.22 -16.58 -10.30
C VAL A 306 -11.88 -17.80 -10.94
N GLU A 307 -11.78 -17.92 -12.26
CA GLU A 307 -12.23 -19.11 -12.98
C GLU A 307 -11.21 -20.25 -12.75
N PRO A 308 -11.63 -21.40 -12.21
CA PRO A 308 -10.70 -22.40 -11.70
C PRO A 308 -9.85 -23.10 -12.75
N ILE A 309 -10.35 -23.30 -13.97
CA ILE A 309 -9.62 -24.06 -14.99
C ILE A 309 -8.50 -23.21 -15.59
N SER A 310 -8.82 -22.00 -16.02
CA SER A 310 -7.90 -21.07 -16.68
C SER A 310 -7.06 -20.24 -15.73
N GLY A 311 -7.49 -20.07 -14.47
CA GLY A 311 -6.86 -19.13 -13.52
C GLY A 311 -7.19 -17.66 -13.82
N MET A 312 -8.08 -17.39 -14.79
CA MET A 312 -8.43 -16.03 -15.18
C MET A 312 -9.18 -15.31 -14.05
N LEU A 313 -8.77 -14.07 -13.78
CA LEU A 313 -9.50 -13.18 -12.90
C LEU A 313 -10.79 -12.71 -13.58
N ILE A 314 -11.95 -13.05 -13.01
CA ILE A 314 -13.26 -12.63 -13.50
C ILE A 314 -13.62 -11.26 -12.96
N LYS A 315 -13.45 -11.08 -11.64
CA LYS A 315 -13.80 -9.85 -10.92
C LYS A 315 -12.93 -9.72 -9.68
N ALA A 316 -12.38 -8.55 -9.43
CA ALA A 316 -11.68 -8.26 -8.18
C ALA A 316 -12.25 -7.02 -7.51
N ASN A 317 -12.08 -6.97 -6.20
CA ASN A 317 -12.29 -5.77 -5.40
C ASN A 317 -11.18 -5.69 -4.34
N LEU A 318 -10.32 -4.69 -4.44
CA LEU A 318 -9.31 -4.39 -3.43
C LEU A 318 -9.76 -3.15 -2.65
N LYS A 319 -9.98 -3.32 -1.35
CA LYS A 319 -10.43 -2.29 -0.43
C LYS A 319 -9.45 -2.17 0.72
N VAL A 320 -8.84 -1.00 0.81
CA VAL A 320 -7.93 -0.62 1.88
C VAL A 320 -8.26 0.78 2.36
N GLN A 321 -7.91 1.08 3.60
CA GLN A 321 -8.00 2.40 4.19
C GLN A 321 -6.61 2.85 4.63
N VAL A 322 -6.30 4.09 4.29
CA VAL A 322 -5.08 4.79 4.69
C VAL A 322 -5.41 5.62 5.93
N ASN A 323 -4.62 5.46 6.98
CA ASN A 323 -4.74 6.19 8.23
C ASN A 323 -3.39 6.84 8.54
N ILE A 324 -3.42 7.88 9.36
CA ILE A 324 -2.22 8.56 9.86
C ILE A 324 -2.19 8.38 11.37
N GLU A 325 -1.11 7.81 11.90
CA GLU A 325 -0.88 7.62 13.35
C GLU A 325 -0.32 8.87 14.01
#